data_AF-A0A7L2MIN2-F1
#
_entry.id   AF-A0A7L2MIN2-F1
#
_cell.length_a   1.000
_cell.length_b   1.000
_cell.length_c   1.000
_cell.angle_alpha   90.00
_cell.angle_beta   90.00
_cell.angle_gamma   90.00
#
_symmetry.space_group_name_H-M   'P 1'
#
loop_
_entity.id
_entity.type
_entity.pdbx_description
1 polymer ?
#
loop_
_entity_poly.entity_id
_entity_poly.type
_entity_poly.pdbx_seq_one_letter_code
_entity_poly.pdbx_strand_id
1 'polypeptide(L)'
;MKPRVSLQDSASRSGNFSLRIVPVRREDAGLYEAQVKYQREVHSCHVELGVITVTLSPPSPVIENELLLMSCNSSHRASLVETCWFHNEHSGPTSRTFCSLSRTLSILHPAMSDAGSWRCQLRYSDKEIISATFNLQILGFDGPTNPVVYAAAGSAAD
;
A
#
# COMPACT_ATOMS: atom_id res chain seq x y z
N MET A 1 22.21 -8.93 -14.94
CA MET A 1 20.93 -8.46 -14.37
C MET A 1 20.51 -9.48 -13.31
N LYS A 2 20.19 -9.07 -12.08
CA LYS A 2 19.75 -10.03 -11.05
C LYS A 2 18.29 -10.43 -11.31
N PRO A 3 17.92 -11.70 -11.19
CA PRO A 3 16.53 -12.12 -11.38
C PRO A 3 15.66 -11.55 -10.25
N ARG A 4 14.40 -11.23 -10.58
CA ARG A 4 13.37 -10.76 -9.63
C ARG A 4 13.03 -11.83 -8.58
N VAL A 5 13.13 -13.09 -9.00
CA VAL A 5 12.85 -14.28 -8.20
C VAL A 5 14.16 -15.04 -7.99
N SER A 6 14.48 -15.37 -6.75
CA SER A 6 15.70 -16.10 -6.40
C SER A 6 15.50 -16.94 -5.15
N LEU A 7 16.15 -18.11 -5.09
CA LEU A 7 16.31 -18.85 -3.84
C LEU A 7 17.52 -18.33 -3.09
N GLN A 8 17.35 -18.07 -1.80
CA GLN A 8 18.43 -17.71 -0.91
C GLN A 8 19.29 -18.94 -0.63
N ASP A 9 20.60 -18.75 -0.61
CA ASP A 9 21.59 -19.73 -0.14
C ASP A 9 21.52 -21.13 -0.77
N SER A 10 21.04 -21.22 -2.03
CA SER A 10 20.86 -22.49 -2.76
C SER A 10 22.10 -23.40 -2.86
N ALA A 11 23.31 -22.85 -2.65
CA ALA A 11 24.58 -23.57 -2.70
C ALA A 11 25.11 -24.02 -1.33
N SER A 12 24.47 -23.60 -0.23
CA SER A 12 24.95 -23.83 1.12
C SER A 12 24.26 -25.01 1.79
N ARG A 13 25.02 -25.71 2.62
CA ARG A 13 24.52 -26.82 3.46
C ARG A 13 23.76 -26.33 4.70
N SER A 14 23.50 -25.02 4.80
CA SER A 14 22.75 -24.41 5.90
C SER A 14 21.28 -24.88 5.94
N GLY A 15 20.76 -25.41 4.83
CA GLY A 15 19.38 -25.87 4.71
C GLY A 15 18.38 -24.71 4.52
N ASN A 16 18.86 -23.50 4.27
CA ASN A 16 18.01 -22.36 3.96
C ASN A 16 17.69 -22.34 2.46
N PHE A 17 16.41 -22.51 2.12
CA PHE A 17 15.89 -22.46 0.75
C PHE A 17 14.82 -21.38 0.59
N SER A 18 14.93 -20.26 1.31
CA SER A 18 13.92 -19.19 1.26
C SER A 18 13.74 -18.64 -0.16
N LEU A 19 12.49 -18.57 -0.61
CA LEU A 19 12.12 -17.91 -1.87
C LEU A 19 12.05 -16.39 -1.66
N ARG A 20 12.76 -15.65 -2.51
CA ARG A 20 12.76 -14.18 -2.50
C ARG A 20 12.21 -13.65 -3.83
N ILE A 21 11.17 -12.82 -3.74
CA ILE A 21 10.52 -12.15 -4.87
C ILE A 21 10.59 -10.64 -4.62
N VAL A 22 11.35 -9.91 -5.42
CA VAL A 22 11.50 -8.45 -5.26
C VAL A 22 11.58 -7.74 -6.62
N PRO A 23 10.59 -6.90 -6.99
CA PRO A 23 9.34 -6.61 -6.27
C PRO A 23 8.26 -7.71 -6.47
N VAL A 24 7.37 -7.83 -5.49
CA VAL A 24 6.15 -8.65 -5.57
C VAL A 24 5.14 -7.95 -6.48
N ARG A 25 4.40 -8.74 -7.27
CA ARG A 25 3.34 -8.30 -8.17
C ARG A 25 2.08 -9.12 -7.94
N ARG A 26 0.95 -8.65 -8.47
CA ARG A 26 -0.35 -9.32 -8.29
C ARG A 26 -0.33 -10.74 -8.85
N GLU A 27 0.36 -10.94 -9.97
CA GLU A 27 0.51 -12.24 -10.64
C GLU A 27 1.36 -13.26 -9.85
N ASP A 28 2.09 -12.83 -8.81
CA ASP A 28 2.84 -13.75 -7.97
C ASP A 28 1.92 -14.46 -6.95
N ALA A 29 0.67 -14.03 -6.77
CA ALA A 29 -0.26 -14.65 -5.84
C ALA A 29 -0.60 -16.09 -6.24
N GLY A 30 -0.61 -17.01 -5.27
CA GLY A 30 -0.97 -18.40 -5.52
C GLY A 30 -0.31 -19.39 -4.57
N LEU A 31 -0.47 -20.68 -4.88
CA LEU A 31 0.11 -21.76 -4.11
C LEU A 31 1.52 -22.06 -4.60
N TYR A 32 2.47 -22.07 -3.67
CA TYR A 32 3.86 -22.44 -3.86
C TYR A 32 4.12 -23.78 -3.20
N GLU A 33 4.91 -24.61 -3.86
CA GLU A 33 5.41 -25.87 -3.30
C GLU A 33 6.93 -25.80 -3.20
N ALA A 34 7.46 -26.09 -2.02
CA ALA A 34 8.88 -26.28 -1.78
C ALA A 34 9.15 -27.77 -1.62
N GLN A 35 10.03 -28.32 -2.47
CA GLN A 35 10.49 -29.70 -2.39
C GLN A 35 11.99 -29.73 -2.07
N VAL A 36 12.34 -30.43 -0.99
CA VAL A 36 13.73 -30.58 -0.54
C VAL A 36 14.05 -32.06 -0.47
N LYS A 37 15.11 -32.47 -1.16
CA LYS A 37 15.62 -33.83 -1.10
C LYS A 37 16.74 -33.91 -0.07
N TYR A 38 16.57 -34.76 0.94
CA TYR A 38 17.59 -35.05 1.93
C TYR A 38 17.81 -36.56 2.01
N GLN A 39 19.05 -37.01 1.75
CA GLN A 39 19.40 -38.42 1.63
C GLN A 39 18.52 -39.14 0.58
N ARG A 40 17.62 -40.04 1.02
CA ARG A 40 16.68 -40.79 0.17
C ARG A 40 15.26 -40.29 0.26
N GLU A 41 14.99 -39.32 1.14
CA GLU A 41 13.65 -38.78 1.38
C GLU A 41 13.46 -37.46 0.65
N VAL A 42 12.22 -37.20 0.25
CA VAL A 42 11.78 -35.92 -0.30
C VAL A 42 10.76 -35.35 0.68
N HIS A 43 11.04 -34.15 1.17
CA HIS A 43 10.12 -33.39 2.00
C HIS A 43 9.48 -32.31 1.15
N SER A 44 8.16 -32.16 1.27
CA SER A 44 7.38 -31.14 0.57
C SER A 44 6.65 -30.23 1.56
N CYS A 45 6.59 -28.94 1.27
CA CYS A 45 5.80 -27.98 2.01
C CYS A 45 5.03 -27.08 1.03
N HIS A 46 3.79 -26.74 1.39
CA HIS A 46 2.95 -25.84 0.60
C HIS A 46 2.79 -24.51 1.34
N VAL A 47 2.86 -23.41 0.59
CA VAL A 47 2.69 -22.04 1.09
C VAL A 47 1.79 -21.28 0.12
N GLU A 48 0.71 -20.67 0.60
CA GLU A 48 -0.11 -19.78 -0.21
C GLU A 48 0.35 -18.33 -0.04
N LEU A 49 0.65 -17.66 -1.15
CA LEU A 49 0.99 -16.24 -1.19
C LEU A 49 -0.24 -15.43 -1.56
N GLY A 50 -0.79 -14.69 -0.59
CA GLY A 50 -1.75 -13.62 -0.82
C GLY A 50 -1.04 -12.30 -1.15
N VAL A 51 -1.56 -11.55 -2.11
CA VAL A 51 -1.04 -10.22 -2.49
C VAL A 51 -2.13 -9.18 -2.29
N ILE A 52 -1.80 -8.12 -1.56
CA ILE A 52 -2.63 -6.93 -1.35
C ILE A 52 -2.04 -5.75 -2.13
N THR A 53 -2.92 -4.94 -2.71
CA THR A 53 -2.56 -3.82 -3.58
C THR A 53 -3.46 -2.63 -3.30
N VAL A 54 -2.87 -1.43 -3.27
CA VAL A 54 -3.63 -0.18 -3.25
C VAL A 54 -3.51 0.47 -4.62
N THR A 55 -4.64 0.85 -5.19
CA THR A 55 -4.71 1.58 -6.46
C THR A 55 -5.38 2.93 -6.24
N LEU A 56 -4.83 3.95 -6.88
CA LEU A 56 -5.30 5.33 -6.80
C LEU A 56 -5.84 5.77 -8.16
N SER A 57 -6.96 6.50 -8.16
CA SER A 57 -7.51 7.15 -9.34
C SER A 57 -7.89 8.59 -8.95
N PRO A 58 -7.19 9.62 -9.48
CA PRO A 58 -6.03 9.52 -10.36
C PRO A 58 -4.80 8.89 -9.70
N PRO A 59 -3.80 8.41 -10.47
CA PRO A 59 -2.53 7.93 -9.92
C PRO A 59 -1.80 9.03 -9.14
N SER A 60 -1.05 8.64 -8.10
CA SER A 60 -0.21 9.57 -7.34
C SER A 60 0.92 10.13 -8.20
N PRO A 61 1.28 11.43 -8.08
CA PRO A 61 0.69 12.39 -7.13
C PRO A 61 -0.65 12.97 -7.60
N VAL A 62 -1.55 13.22 -6.65
CA VAL A 62 -2.93 13.68 -6.89
C VAL A 62 -3.01 15.20 -6.76
N ILE A 63 -3.73 15.88 -7.65
CA ILE A 63 -3.90 17.33 -7.58
C ILE A 63 -4.98 17.67 -6.54
N GLU A 64 -4.80 18.76 -5.79
CA GLU A 64 -5.81 19.25 -4.85
C GLU A 64 -7.17 19.50 -5.51
N ASN A 65 -8.25 19.30 -4.76
CA ASN A 65 -9.63 19.49 -5.20
C ASN A 65 -10.10 18.59 -6.36
N GLU A 66 -9.29 17.65 -6.83
CA GLU A 66 -9.71 16.60 -7.76
C GLU A 66 -10.18 15.36 -7.00
N LEU A 67 -11.33 14.80 -7.38
CA LEU A 67 -11.85 13.58 -6.74
C LEU A 67 -10.79 12.46 -6.71
N LEU A 68 -10.45 12.02 -5.50
CA LEU A 68 -9.54 10.92 -5.25
C LEU A 68 -10.31 9.67 -4.84
N LEU A 69 -10.12 8.59 -5.60
CA LEU A 69 -10.57 7.25 -5.26
C LEU A 69 -9.38 6.37 -4.91
N MET A 70 -9.43 5.75 -3.75
CA MET A 70 -8.41 4.81 -3.26
C MET A 70 -9.05 3.45 -3.05
N SER A 71 -8.56 2.42 -3.73
CA SER A 71 -9.10 1.05 -3.64
C SER A 71 -8.07 0.08 -3.09
N CYS A 72 -8.48 -0.71 -2.10
CA CYS A 72 -7.65 -1.74 -1.46
C CYS A 72 -8.11 -3.13 -1.93
N ASN A 73 -7.31 -3.72 -2.82
CA ASN A 73 -7.60 -4.98 -3.48
C ASN A 73 -6.70 -6.08 -2.93
N SER A 74 -7.20 -7.31 -2.89
CA SER A 74 -6.43 -8.47 -2.42
C SER A 74 -6.77 -9.71 -3.24
N SER A 75 -5.79 -10.60 -3.41
CA SER A 75 -5.97 -11.92 -4.02
C SER A 75 -6.59 -12.95 -3.05
N HIS A 76 -6.78 -12.59 -1.78
CA HIS A 76 -7.34 -13.48 -0.76
C HIS A 76 -8.79 -13.83 -1.10
N ARG A 77 -9.09 -15.14 -1.10
CA ARG A 77 -10.34 -15.68 -1.67
C ARG A 77 -11.52 -15.73 -0.70
N ALA A 78 -11.30 -15.49 0.60
CA ALA A 78 -12.38 -15.46 1.57
C ALA A 78 -13.32 -14.26 1.34
N SER A 79 -14.51 -14.31 1.95
CA SER A 79 -15.46 -13.21 1.89
C SER A 79 -14.99 -12.03 2.74
N LEU A 80 -15.00 -10.83 2.16
CA LEU A 80 -14.66 -9.60 2.89
C LEU A 80 -15.77 -9.27 3.89
N VAL A 81 -15.37 -8.98 5.13
CA VAL A 81 -16.27 -8.58 6.22
C VAL A 81 -16.18 -7.09 6.47
N GLU A 82 -15.00 -6.50 6.37
CA GLU A 82 -14.78 -5.09 6.69
C GLU A 82 -13.51 -4.58 6.00
N THR A 83 -13.54 -3.32 5.57
CA THR A 83 -12.38 -2.56 5.11
C THR A 83 -12.24 -1.32 5.97
N CYS A 84 -11.07 -1.10 6.56
CA CYS A 84 -10.73 0.12 7.30
C CYS A 84 -9.55 0.83 6.66
N TRP A 85 -9.65 2.15 6.54
CA TRP A 85 -8.60 3.05 6.09
C TRP A 85 -8.14 3.94 7.24
N PHE A 86 -6.83 4.08 7.38
CA PHE A 86 -6.20 4.83 8.46
C PHE A 86 -5.29 5.93 7.90
N HIS A 87 -5.68 7.16 8.23
CA HIS A 87 -5.01 8.45 8.13
C HIS A 87 -3.96 8.69 9.22
N ASN A 88 -2.66 8.73 8.94
CA ASN A 88 -1.64 9.17 9.93
C ASN A 88 -1.76 8.43 11.28
N GLU A 89 -1.13 7.27 11.34
CA GLU A 89 -1.12 6.26 12.42
C GLU A 89 -0.74 6.71 13.84
N HIS A 90 -0.45 7.99 14.04
CA HIS A 90 -0.17 8.55 15.36
C HIS A 90 -1.45 9.15 15.93
N SER A 91 -1.68 8.94 17.24
CA SER A 91 -2.82 9.44 18.03
C SER A 91 -2.85 10.98 18.19
N GLY A 92 -2.50 11.72 17.15
CA GLY A 92 -2.69 13.16 17.05
C GLY A 92 -4.11 13.50 16.59
N PRO A 93 -4.51 14.77 16.72
CA PRO A 93 -5.85 15.24 16.34
C PRO A 93 -6.17 15.06 14.83
N THR A 94 -5.16 14.78 14.00
CA THR A 94 -5.29 14.60 12.55
C THR A 94 -5.49 13.14 12.14
N SER A 95 -5.47 12.18 13.08
CA SER A 95 -5.70 10.78 12.77
C SER A 95 -7.15 10.55 12.36
N ARG A 96 -7.36 9.88 11.22
CA ARG A 96 -8.70 9.62 10.68
C ARG A 96 -8.85 8.15 10.38
N THR A 97 -9.98 7.57 10.77
CA THR A 97 -10.30 6.17 10.50
C THR A 97 -11.63 6.08 9.76
N PHE A 98 -11.65 5.34 8.66
CA PHE A 98 -12.85 5.12 7.84
C PHE A 98 -13.07 3.63 7.63
N CYS A 99 -14.10 3.07 8.27
CA CYS A 99 -14.44 1.64 8.13
C CYS A 99 -15.76 1.46 7.39
N SER A 100 -15.77 0.56 6.41
CA SER A 100 -16.96 0.23 5.62
C SER A 100 -16.86 -1.17 4.99
N LEU A 101 -17.94 -1.64 4.36
CA LEU A 101 -17.90 -2.85 3.52
C LEU A 101 -17.24 -2.58 2.15
N SER A 102 -17.14 -1.31 1.74
CA SER A 102 -16.52 -0.92 0.48
C SER A 102 -15.01 -1.01 0.59
N ARG A 103 -14.39 -1.64 -0.43
CA ARG A 103 -12.93 -1.64 -0.60
C ARG A 103 -12.38 -0.28 -1.02
N THR A 104 -13.26 0.66 -1.38
CA THR A 104 -12.88 1.96 -1.94
C THR A 104 -13.24 3.09 -0.97
N LEU A 105 -12.28 3.97 -0.73
CA LEU A 105 -12.44 5.26 -0.04
C LEU A 105 -12.44 6.39 -1.07
N SER A 106 -13.38 7.32 -0.95
CA SER A 106 -13.48 8.51 -1.79
C SER A 106 -13.19 9.77 -0.99
N ILE A 107 -12.27 10.59 -1.47
CA ILE A 107 -11.98 11.94 -0.95
C ILE A 107 -12.36 12.93 -2.05
N LEU A 108 -13.42 13.71 -1.83
CA LEU A 108 -13.99 14.60 -2.85
C LEU A 108 -13.07 15.78 -3.17
N HIS A 109 -12.48 16.38 -2.14
CA HIS A 109 -11.60 17.53 -2.25
C HIS A 109 -10.32 17.24 -1.46
N PRO A 110 -9.38 16.48 -2.03
CA PRO A 110 -8.12 16.21 -1.37
C PRO A 110 -7.35 17.52 -1.18
N ALA A 111 -6.75 17.67 -0.01
CA ALA A 111 -5.93 18.82 0.38
C ALA A 111 -4.54 18.35 0.85
N MET A 112 -3.57 19.25 0.94
CA MET A 112 -2.23 18.93 1.47
C MET A 112 -2.23 18.19 2.82
N SER A 113 -3.27 18.39 3.66
CA SER A 113 -3.42 17.67 4.94
C SER A 113 -3.75 16.18 4.79
N ASP A 114 -4.25 15.74 3.63
CA ASP A 114 -4.53 14.34 3.30
C ASP A 114 -3.26 13.58 2.84
N ALA A 115 -2.17 14.29 2.52
CA ALA A 115 -0.91 13.66 2.13
C ALA A 115 -0.30 12.86 3.30
N GLY A 116 0.62 11.95 2.95
CA GLY A 116 1.35 11.14 3.92
C GLY A 116 0.93 9.68 3.96
N SER A 117 1.18 9.03 5.09
CA SER A 117 1.01 7.58 5.23
C SER A 117 -0.45 7.19 5.40
N TRP A 118 -0.90 6.29 4.54
CA TRP A 118 -2.22 5.68 4.60
C TRP A 118 -2.06 4.17 4.73
N ARG A 119 -2.86 3.55 5.61
CA ARG A 119 -2.98 2.09 5.69
C ARG A 119 -4.40 1.65 5.34
N CYS A 120 -4.54 0.68 4.45
CA CYS A 120 -5.78 -0.07 4.33
C CYS A 120 -5.65 -1.40 5.08
N GLN A 121 -6.72 -1.82 5.75
CA GLN A 121 -6.85 -3.09 6.43
C GLN A 121 -8.12 -3.79 5.95
N LEU A 122 -7.99 -5.05 5.55
CA LEU A 122 -9.10 -5.90 5.13
C LEU A 122 -9.27 -7.02 6.14
N ARG A 123 -10.50 -7.19 6.62
CA ARG A 123 -10.89 -8.29 7.51
C ARG A 123 -11.77 -9.27 6.74
N TYR A 124 -11.45 -10.56 6.85
CA TYR A 124 -12.13 -11.62 6.13
C TYR A 124 -12.89 -12.57 7.04
N SER A 125 -13.81 -13.35 6.45
CA SER A 125 -14.69 -14.28 7.17
C SER A 125 -13.95 -15.45 7.83
N ASP A 126 -12.78 -15.81 7.31
CA ASP A 126 -11.87 -16.82 7.86
C ASP A 126 -10.99 -16.27 9.00
N LYS A 127 -11.25 -15.03 9.44
CA LYS A 127 -10.55 -14.31 10.50
C LYS A 127 -9.17 -13.77 10.10
N GLU A 128 -8.79 -13.88 8.83
CA GLU A 128 -7.57 -13.24 8.33
C GLU A 128 -7.72 -11.72 8.31
N ILE A 129 -6.65 -11.05 8.75
CA ILE A 129 -6.52 -9.58 8.72
C ILE A 129 -5.25 -9.25 7.97
N ILE A 130 -5.41 -8.62 6.82
CA ILE A 130 -4.30 -8.21 5.97
C ILE A 130 -4.30 -6.69 5.80
N SER A 131 -3.12 -6.11 5.61
CA SER A 131 -2.99 -4.66 5.44
C SER A 131 -1.90 -4.28 4.45
N ALA A 132 -2.05 -3.10 3.87
CA ALA A 132 -1.08 -2.48 3.00
C ALA A 132 -0.94 -1.01 3.39
N THR A 133 0.30 -0.53 3.40
CA THR A 133 0.61 0.88 3.60
C THR A 133 1.12 1.48 2.31
N PHE A 134 0.68 2.70 2.01
CA PHE A 134 1.20 3.49 0.91
C PHE A 134 1.33 4.95 1.36
N ASN A 135 2.17 5.69 0.66
CA ASN A 135 2.37 7.11 0.93
C ASN A 135 1.65 7.92 -0.16
N LEU A 136 0.60 8.64 0.22
CA LEU A 136 -0.14 9.50 -0.68
C LEU A 136 0.62 10.82 -0.87
N GLN A 137 0.86 11.19 -2.13
CA GLN A 137 1.40 12.49 -2.48
C GLN A 137 0.29 13.35 -3.08
N ILE A 138 0.20 14.59 -2.59
CA ILE A 138 -0.73 15.58 -3.12
C ILE A 138 0.09 16.74 -3.65
N LEU A 139 -0.26 17.19 -4.86
CA LEU A 139 0.24 18.39 -5.49
C LEU A 139 -0.74 19.51 -5.22
N GLY A 140 -0.31 20.44 -4.39
CA GLY A 140 -1.02 21.65 -4.04
C GLY A 140 -0.06 22.84 -3.98
N PHE A 141 -0.60 24.01 -3.68
CA PHE A 141 0.21 25.20 -3.44
C PHE A 141 0.67 25.25 -1.99
N ASP A 142 1.97 25.48 -1.76
CA ASP A 142 2.58 25.66 -0.43
C ASP A 142 2.36 27.08 0.13
N GLY A 143 1.16 27.63 -0.07
CA GLY A 143 0.84 29.01 0.26
C GLY A 143 -0.61 29.20 0.68
N PRO A 144 -0.95 30.33 1.32
CA PRO A 144 -2.33 30.63 1.66
C PRO A 144 -3.16 30.71 0.38
N THR A 145 -4.41 30.24 0.43
CA THR A 145 -5.35 30.27 -0.71
C THR A 145 -5.54 31.70 -1.26
N ASN A 146 -5.34 32.72 -0.42
CA ASN A 146 -5.36 34.14 -0.79
C ASN A 146 -4.19 34.88 -0.13
N PRO A 147 -3.01 34.96 -0.79
CA PRO A 147 -1.89 35.69 -0.24
C PRO A 147 -2.17 37.20 -0.29
N VAL A 148 -1.92 37.88 0.82
CA VAL A 148 -1.91 39.35 0.87
C VAL A 148 -0.46 39.80 0.94
N VAL A 149 -0.05 40.59 -0.05
CA VAL A 149 1.31 41.15 -0.13
C VAL A 149 1.21 42.65 0.04
N TYR A 150 2.00 43.20 0.96
CA TYR A 150 2.12 44.64 1.17
C TYR A 150 3.45 45.12 0.59
N ALA A 151 3.42 46.24 -0.14
CA ALA A 151 4.60 46.87 -0.71
C ALA A 151 4.62 48.38 -0.40
N ALA A 152 5.81 48.95 -0.29
CA ALA A 152 5.96 50.39 -0.06
C ALA A 152 5.67 51.20 -1.33
N ALA A 153 5.15 52.43 -1.19
CA ALA A 153 4.91 53.31 -2.32
C ALA A 153 6.22 53.58 -3.09
N GLY A 154 6.25 53.29 -4.40
CA GLY A 154 7.43 53.44 -5.26
C GLY A 154 8.34 52.21 -5.38
N SER A 155 7.96 51.07 -4.80
CA SER A 155 8.66 49.80 -5.02
C SER A 155 8.35 49.21 -6.41
N ALA A 156 9.33 48.56 -7.01
CA ALA A 156 9.14 47.78 -8.23
C ALA A 156 8.36 46.50 -7.89
N ALA A 157 7.37 46.18 -8.71
CA ALA A 157 6.68 44.90 -8.67
C ALA A 157 7.34 43.99 -9.72
N ASP A 158 8.18 43.08 -9.26
CA ASP A 158 8.66 41.93 -10.06
C ASP A 158 8.00 40.66 -9.55
#